data_AF-A0A821CB25-F1
#
_entry.id   AF-A0A821CB25-F1
#
_cell.length_a   1.000
_cell.length_b   1.000
_cell.length_c   1.000
_cell.angle_alpha   90.00
_cell.angle_beta   90.00
_cell.angle_gamma   90.00
#
_symmetry.space_group_name_H-M   'P 1'
#
loop_
_entity.id
_entity.type
_entity.pdbx_description
1 polymer ?
#
loop_
_entity_poly.entity_id
_entity_poly.type
_entity_poly.pdbx_seq_one_letter_code
_entity_poly.pdbx_strand_id
1 'polypeptide(L)'
;MSLTMDHESILQEAKAGLQRLNKSAITELMAFRQPPAGVVQVLEGVAVLLVPSKRIYDWKDIKIWLGSNPNNLVTMLKNFEVDQLTEEQLQRLISILACKDCEPERVLKCSIAGHMLCMWLRAIVQYSTVQRQQQQQQQTV
;
A
#
# COMPACT_ATOMS: atom_id res chain seq x y z
N MET A 1 -19.67 -18.09 9.37
CA MET A 1 -19.64 -17.38 8.07
C MET A 1 -19.52 -15.85 8.20
N SER A 2 -19.44 -15.28 9.41
CA SER A 2 -19.48 -13.80 9.59
C SER A 2 -18.12 -13.11 9.64
N LEU A 3 -16.99 -13.84 9.71
CA LEU A 3 -15.65 -13.25 9.87
C LEU A 3 -14.93 -12.89 8.56
N THR A 4 -15.36 -13.44 7.43
CA THR A 4 -14.76 -13.15 6.11
C THR A 4 -15.30 -11.87 5.48
N MET A 5 -16.50 -11.43 5.88
CA MET A 5 -17.25 -10.40 5.18
C MET A 5 -16.74 -8.98 5.47
N ASP A 6 -16.15 -8.73 6.64
CA ASP A 6 -15.67 -7.40 7.03
C ASP A 6 -14.36 -6.98 6.31
N HIS A 7 -13.44 -7.92 6.06
CA HIS A 7 -12.12 -7.58 5.54
C HIS A 7 -12.09 -7.38 4.02
N GLU A 8 -12.95 -8.09 3.28
CA GLU A 8 -13.09 -7.88 1.84
C GLU A 8 -13.64 -6.48 1.54
N SER A 9 -14.55 -5.99 2.40
CA SER A 9 -15.08 -4.63 2.33
C SER A 9 -13.97 -3.57 2.45
N ILE A 10 -13.06 -3.71 3.42
CA ILE A 10 -11.93 -2.78 3.61
C ILE A 10 -11.02 -2.75 2.37
N LEU A 11 -10.75 -3.92 1.77
CA LEU A 11 -9.97 -4.00 0.53
C LEU A 11 -10.69 -3.33 -0.65
N GLN A 12 -12.00 -3.55 -0.79
CA GLN A 12 -12.80 -2.91 -1.83
C GLN A 12 -12.86 -1.39 -1.65
N GLU A 13 -13.07 -0.90 -0.43
CA GLU A 13 -13.07 0.54 -0.14
C GLU A 13 -11.72 1.17 -0.46
N ALA A 14 -10.62 0.52 -0.07
CA ALA A 14 -9.30 0.99 -0.43
C ALA A 14 -9.07 1.01 -1.96
N LYS A 15 -9.48 -0.04 -2.67
CA LYS A 15 -9.43 -0.11 -4.15
C LYS A 15 -10.30 0.97 -4.80
N ALA A 16 -11.46 1.28 -4.22
CA ALA A 16 -12.31 2.38 -4.67
C ALA A 16 -11.62 3.74 -4.45
N GLY A 17 -10.93 3.91 -3.31
CA GLY A 17 -10.07 5.05 -3.05
C GLY A 17 -8.98 5.23 -4.10
N LEU A 18 -8.31 4.14 -4.49
CA LEU A 18 -7.32 4.16 -5.57
C LEU A 18 -7.88 4.60 -6.93
N GLN A 19 -9.20 4.51 -7.17
CA GLN A 19 -9.78 5.06 -8.40
C GLN A 19 -9.76 6.60 -8.43
N ARG A 20 -9.73 7.25 -7.27
CA ARG A 20 -9.59 8.71 -7.16
C ARG A 20 -8.14 9.17 -7.35
N LEU A 21 -7.17 8.25 -7.24
CA LEU A 21 -5.78 8.50 -7.55
C LEU A 21 -5.64 8.70 -9.06
N ASN A 22 -5.29 9.93 -9.43
CA ASN A 22 -5.08 10.35 -10.80
C ASN A 22 -3.63 10.82 -11.01
N LYS A 23 -3.27 11.15 -12.25
CA LYS A 23 -1.93 11.63 -12.59
C LYS A 23 -1.51 12.86 -11.76
N SER A 24 -2.47 13.72 -11.41
CA SER A 24 -2.24 14.90 -10.57
C SER A 24 -1.78 14.52 -9.17
N ALA A 25 -2.46 13.56 -8.54
CA ALA A 25 -2.10 13.05 -7.21
C ALA A 25 -0.68 12.46 -7.18
N ILE A 26 -0.27 11.73 -8.23
CA ILE A 26 1.10 11.20 -8.35
C ILE A 26 2.11 12.33 -8.55
N THR A 27 1.76 13.33 -9.35
CA THR A 27 2.61 14.50 -9.58
C THR A 27 2.81 15.30 -8.29
N GLU A 28 1.77 15.44 -7.46
CA GLU A 28 1.84 16.06 -6.13
C GLU A 28 2.80 15.30 -5.21
N LEU A 29 2.69 13.96 -5.15
CA LEU A 29 3.61 13.13 -4.39
C LEU A 29 5.06 13.34 -4.87
N MET A 30 5.31 13.42 -6.18
CA MET A 30 6.65 13.69 -6.71
C MET A 30 7.14 15.13 -6.50
N ALA A 31 6.23 16.08 -6.31
CA ALA A 31 6.54 17.49 -6.16
C ALA A 31 7.16 17.82 -4.78
N PHE A 32 7.07 16.90 -3.81
CA PHE A 32 7.75 17.06 -2.53
C PHE A 32 9.27 17.23 -2.73
N ARG A 33 9.79 18.40 -2.31
CA ARG A 33 11.24 18.65 -2.23
C ARG A 33 11.87 17.86 -1.08
N GLN A 34 11.21 17.90 0.08
CA GLN A 34 11.47 17.03 1.22
C GLN A 34 10.15 16.34 1.59
N PRO A 35 9.97 15.07 1.25
CA PRO A 35 8.75 14.36 1.59
C PRO A 35 8.70 14.10 3.11
N PRO A 36 7.50 14.18 3.72
CA PRO A 36 7.31 13.73 5.09
C PRO A 36 7.66 12.24 5.23
N ALA A 37 8.23 11.84 6.36
CA ALA A 37 8.65 10.45 6.60
C ALA A 37 7.51 9.44 6.36
N GLY A 38 6.29 9.78 6.77
CA GLY A 38 5.10 8.96 6.53
C GLY A 38 4.79 8.75 5.06
N VAL A 39 4.93 9.78 4.22
CA VAL A 39 4.70 9.67 2.77
C VAL A 39 5.76 8.80 2.12
N VAL A 40 7.03 8.96 2.52
CA VAL A 40 8.14 8.12 2.00
C VAL A 40 7.89 6.66 2.32
N GLN A 41 7.55 6.35 3.56
CA GLN A 41 7.32 4.97 3.99
C GLN A 41 6.10 4.34 3.30
N VAL A 42 5.01 5.08 3.13
CA VAL A 42 3.86 4.59 2.34
C VAL A 42 4.28 4.27 0.91
N LEU A 43 5.08 5.12 0.27
CA LEU A 43 5.55 4.88 -1.09
C LEU A 43 6.57 3.72 -1.17
N GLU A 44 7.41 3.55 -0.16
CA GLU A 44 8.28 2.38 -0.01
C GLU A 44 7.44 1.10 0.04
N GLY A 45 6.39 1.08 0.85
CA GLY A 45 5.48 -0.06 0.94
C GLY A 45 4.82 -0.41 -0.40
N VAL A 46 4.40 0.61 -1.16
CA VAL A 46 3.86 0.42 -2.52
C VAL A 46 4.93 -0.16 -3.46
N ALA A 47 6.17 0.32 -3.38
CA ALA A 47 7.26 -0.17 -4.21
C ALA A 47 7.62 -1.63 -3.89
N VAL A 48 7.62 -2.02 -2.62
CA VAL A 48 7.83 -3.41 -2.17
C VAL A 48 6.81 -4.36 -2.81
N LEU A 49 5.57 -3.91 -2.99
CA LEU A 49 4.51 -4.72 -3.63
C LEU A 49 4.62 -4.76 -5.15
N LEU A 50 4.82 -3.60 -5.79
CA LEU A 50 4.73 -3.50 -7.25
C LEU A 50 6.03 -3.83 -7.97
N VAL A 51 7.18 -3.68 -7.30
CA VAL A 51 8.50 -3.97 -7.86
C VAL A 51 9.38 -4.69 -6.84
N PRO A 52 8.99 -5.90 -6.35
CA PRO A 52 9.76 -6.64 -5.36
C PRO A 52 11.21 -6.93 -5.80
N SER A 53 11.45 -7.04 -7.11
CA SER A 53 12.79 -7.25 -7.67
C SER A 53 13.71 -6.03 -7.56
N LYS A 54 13.17 -4.83 -7.30
CA LYS A 54 13.94 -3.59 -7.14
C LYS A 54 13.96 -3.19 -5.67
N ARG A 55 15.16 -3.08 -5.10
CA ARG A 55 15.37 -2.53 -3.76
C ARG A 55 15.22 -1.01 -3.80
N ILE A 56 13.98 -0.53 -3.74
CA ILE A 56 13.66 0.89 -3.72
C ILE A 56 13.30 1.27 -2.28
N TYR A 57 14.25 1.86 -1.57
CA TYR A 57 14.07 2.30 -0.18
C TYR A 57 14.22 3.81 -0.03
N ASP A 58 15.05 4.43 -0.85
CA ASP A 58 15.28 5.86 -0.81
C ASP A 58 14.25 6.64 -1.60
N TRP A 59 13.86 7.80 -1.06
CA TRP A 59 12.95 8.73 -1.73
C TRP A 59 13.40 9.06 -3.16
N LYS A 60 14.70 9.18 -3.39
CA LYS A 60 15.26 9.49 -4.70
C LYS A 60 14.90 8.41 -5.73
N ASP A 61 15.03 7.14 -5.34
CA ASP A 61 14.71 6.01 -6.21
C ASP A 61 13.19 5.83 -6.38
N ILE A 62 12.43 6.05 -5.30
CA ILE A 62 10.95 6.10 -5.34
C ILE A 62 10.51 7.14 -6.37
N LYS A 63 11.06 8.35 -6.31
CA LYS A 63 10.72 9.45 -7.20
C LYS A 63 11.07 9.13 -8.66
N ILE A 64 12.23 8.52 -8.92
CA ILE A 64 12.62 8.08 -10.27
C ILE A 64 11.64 7.01 -10.79
N TRP A 65 11.26 6.07 -9.94
CA TRP A 65 10.33 5.00 -10.30
C TRP A 65 8.92 5.54 -10.59
N LEU A 66 8.40 6.41 -9.73
CA LEU A 66 7.12 7.11 -9.94
C LEU A 66 7.14 7.95 -11.22
N GLY A 67 8.25 8.64 -11.50
CA GLY A 67 8.42 9.47 -12.69
C GLY A 67 8.53 8.68 -13.99
N SER A 68 9.08 7.47 -13.90
CA SER A 68 9.21 6.58 -15.06
C SER A 68 7.87 5.97 -15.48
N ASN A 69 6.90 5.84 -14.56
CA ASN A 69 5.64 5.13 -14.79
C ASN A 69 4.40 5.75 -14.11
N PRO A 70 4.12 7.06 -14.25
CA PRO A 70 3.04 7.72 -13.51
C PRO A 70 1.65 7.20 -13.90
N ASN A 71 1.42 6.87 -15.17
CA ASN A 71 0.13 6.30 -15.61
C ASN A 71 -0.02 4.82 -15.23
N ASN A 72 1.10 4.11 -15.04
CA ASN A 72 1.10 2.69 -14.75
C ASN A 72 0.89 2.39 -13.27
N LEU A 73 1.25 3.30 -12.36
CA LEU A 73 1.10 3.07 -10.92
C LEU A 73 -0.35 2.72 -10.56
N VAL A 74 -1.32 3.54 -10.96
CA VAL A 74 -2.74 3.32 -10.64
C VAL A 74 -3.23 1.99 -11.21
N THR A 75 -2.82 1.67 -12.45
CA THR A 75 -3.16 0.40 -13.11
C THR A 75 -2.55 -0.79 -12.38
N MET A 76 -1.29 -0.71 -11.98
CA MET A 76 -0.59 -1.74 -11.21
C MET A 76 -1.25 -1.96 -9.85
N LEU A 77 -1.61 -0.89 -9.13
CA LEU A 77 -2.31 -0.98 -7.84
C LEU A 77 -3.69 -1.66 -7.98
N LYS A 78 -4.43 -1.37 -9.06
CA LYS A 78 -5.74 -1.98 -9.34
C LYS A 78 -5.62 -3.46 -9.71
N ASN A 79 -4.61 -3.80 -10.50
CA ASN A 79 -4.35 -5.16 -10.97
C ASN A 79 -3.55 -5.99 -9.96
N PHE A 80 -3.15 -5.41 -8.83
CA PHE A 80 -2.37 -6.12 -7.82
C PHE A 80 -3.22 -7.20 -7.16
N GLU A 81 -2.71 -8.43 -7.19
CA GLU A 81 -3.34 -9.59 -6.57
C GLU A 81 -2.74 -9.84 -5.19
N VAL A 82 -3.57 -9.67 -4.16
CA VAL A 82 -3.15 -9.88 -2.77
C VAL A 82 -2.80 -11.34 -2.46
N ASP A 83 -3.32 -12.29 -3.25
CA ASP A 83 -2.98 -13.71 -3.16
C ASP A 83 -1.55 -14.01 -3.63
N GLN A 84 -0.96 -13.16 -4.47
CA GLN A 84 0.45 -13.28 -4.88
C GLN A 84 1.43 -12.71 -3.84
N LEU A 85 0.92 -12.09 -2.77
CA LEU A 85 1.73 -11.43 -1.76
C LEU A 85 2.50 -12.44 -0.93
N THR A 86 3.83 -12.36 -0.98
CA THR A 86 4.72 -13.25 -0.22
C THR A 86 4.80 -12.84 1.25
N GLU A 87 5.12 -13.79 2.13
CA GLU A 87 5.26 -13.50 3.56
C GLU A 87 6.35 -12.47 3.87
N GLU A 88 7.44 -12.46 3.09
CA GLU A 88 8.49 -11.45 3.19
C GLU A 88 7.95 -10.04 2.91
N GLN A 89 7.17 -9.87 1.83
CA GLN A 89 6.53 -8.59 1.51
C GLN A 89 5.55 -8.17 2.60
N LEU A 90 4.78 -9.12 3.15
CA LEU A 90 3.84 -8.84 4.24
C LEU A 90 4.54 -8.31 5.48
N GLN A 91 5.58 -9.01 5.95
CA GLN A 91 6.32 -8.64 7.15
C GLN A 91 6.99 -7.27 6.98
N ARG A 92 7.49 -6.99 5.78
CA ARG A 92 8.06 -5.68 5.46
C ARG A 92 7.02 -4.58 5.51
N LEU A 93 5.83 -4.79 4.94
CA LEU A 93 4.73 -3.84 5.03
C LEU A 93 4.27 -3.59 6.46
N ILE A 94 4.13 -4.64 7.26
CA ILE A 94 3.77 -4.51 8.69
C ILE A 94 4.79 -3.62 9.40
N SER A 95 6.09 -3.83 9.14
CA SER A 95 7.17 -3.02 9.75
C SER A 95 7.09 -1.55 9.33
N ILE A 96 6.84 -1.27 8.05
CA ILE A 96 6.67 0.09 7.51
C ILE A 96 5.43 0.76 8.12
N LEU A 97 4.30 0.05 8.18
CA LEU A 97 3.04 0.59 8.69
C LEU A 97 2.96 0.67 10.22
N ALA A 98 3.87 0.00 10.93
CA ALA A 98 4.03 0.12 12.38
C ALA A 98 4.63 1.46 12.81
N CYS A 99 5.26 2.21 11.88
CA CYS A 99 5.77 3.54 12.17
C CYS A 99 4.61 4.52 12.43
N LYS A 100 4.72 5.33 13.50
CA LYS A 100 3.70 6.35 13.83
C LYS A 100 3.53 7.38 12.72
N ASP A 101 4.57 7.67 11.96
CA ASP A 101 4.47 8.60 10.82
C ASP A 101 3.62 8.05 9.67
N CYS A 102 3.44 6.72 9.60
CA CYS A 102 2.53 6.03 8.67
C CYS A 102 1.08 5.92 9.18
N GLU A 103 0.70 6.68 10.22
CA GLU A 103 -0.71 6.75 10.61
C GLU A 103 -1.55 7.43 9.54
N PRO A 104 -2.73 6.88 9.15
CA PRO A 104 -3.57 7.43 8.09
C PRO A 104 -3.91 8.90 8.32
N GLU A 105 -4.18 9.30 9.57
CA GLU A 105 -4.51 10.68 9.94
C GLU A 105 -3.33 11.64 9.75
N ARG A 106 -2.10 11.19 10.00
CA ARG A 106 -0.89 11.99 9.78
C ARG A 106 -0.61 12.13 8.30
N VAL A 107 -0.67 11.02 7.57
CA VAL A 107 -0.43 11.04 6.11
C VAL A 107 -1.50 11.88 5.41
N LEU A 108 -2.75 11.85 5.86
CA LEU A 108 -3.84 12.68 5.32
C LEU A 108 -3.56 14.18 5.42
N LYS A 109 -2.99 14.62 6.56
CA LYS A 109 -2.58 16.03 6.74
C LYS A 109 -1.47 16.44 5.78
N CYS A 110 -0.69 15.50 5.28
CA CYS A 110 0.40 15.76 4.34
C CYS A 110 -0.06 15.67 2.88
N SER A 111 -0.79 14.61 2.52
CA SER A 111 -1.32 14.41 1.18
C SER A 111 -2.47 13.42 1.19
N ILE A 112 -3.56 13.80 0.52
CA ILE A 112 -4.71 12.92 0.30
C ILE A 112 -4.28 11.68 -0.49
N ALA A 113 -3.42 11.84 -1.50
CA ALA A 113 -2.90 10.74 -2.30
C ALA A 113 -2.13 9.72 -1.43
N GLY A 114 -1.26 10.21 -0.55
CA GLY A 114 -0.53 9.38 0.40
C GLY A 114 -1.46 8.64 1.35
N HIS A 115 -2.52 9.30 1.83
CA HIS A 115 -3.51 8.66 2.70
C HIS A 115 -4.22 7.49 2.03
N MET A 116 -4.64 7.65 0.77
CA MET A 116 -5.30 6.57 0.01
C MET A 116 -4.38 5.36 -0.18
N LEU A 117 -3.10 5.61 -0.50
CA LEU A 117 -2.10 4.54 -0.59
C LEU A 117 -1.87 3.88 0.77
N CYS A 118 -1.81 4.65 1.86
CA CYS A 118 -1.65 4.14 3.22
C CYS A 118 -2.80 3.21 3.62
N MET A 119 -4.06 3.64 3.38
CA MET A 119 -5.24 2.83 3.64
C MET A 119 -5.21 1.52 2.84
N TRP A 120 -4.81 1.59 1.57
CA TRP A 120 -4.71 0.42 0.70
C TRP A 120 -3.66 -0.59 1.17
N LEU A 121 -2.47 -0.14 1.58
CA LEU A 121 -1.47 -1.03 2.15
C LEU A 121 -1.98 -1.70 3.44
N ARG A 122 -2.64 -0.94 4.32
CA ARG A 122 -3.24 -1.49 5.56
C ARG A 122 -4.32 -2.52 5.26
N ALA A 123 -5.19 -2.24 4.29
CA ALA A 123 -6.23 -3.16 3.85
C ALA A 123 -5.65 -4.48 3.33
N ILE A 124 -4.59 -4.39 2.51
CA ILE A 124 -3.86 -5.56 2.00
C ILE A 124 -3.29 -6.38 3.15
N VAL A 125 -2.57 -5.75 4.08
CA VAL A 125 -1.96 -6.44 5.22
C VAL A 125 -3.03 -7.17 6.03
N GLN A 126 -4.12 -6.47 6.37
CA GLN A 126 -5.20 -7.03 7.18
C GLN A 126 -5.88 -8.21 6.48
N TYR A 127 -6.23 -8.06 5.20
CA TYR A 127 -6.81 -9.14 4.41
C TYR A 127 -5.87 -10.34 4.35
N SER A 128 -4.60 -10.11 4.06
CA SER A 128 -3.58 -11.15 3.88
C SER A 128 -3.28 -11.90 5.19
N THR A 129 -3.28 -11.20 6.33
CA THR A 129 -3.13 -11.81 7.66
C THR A 129 -4.33 -12.70 8.01
N VAL A 130 -5.55 -12.20 7.78
CA VAL A 130 -6.78 -12.95 8.09
C VAL A 130 -6.93 -14.18 7.20
N GLN A 131 -6.68 -14.05 5.89
CA GLN A 131 -6.69 -15.18 4.94
C GLN A 131 -5.77 -16.31 5.40
N ARG A 132 -4.52 -16.01 5.75
CA ARG A 132 -3.57 -17.03 6.25
C ARG A 132 -4.06 -17.69 7.55
N GLN A 133 -4.60 -16.89 8.47
CA GLN A 133 -5.13 -17.41 9.72
C GLN A 133 -6.32 -18.36 9.49
N GLN A 134 -7.20 -18.04 8.54
CA GLN A 134 -8.33 -18.89 8.17
C GLN A 134 -7.90 -20.18 7.47
N GLN A 135 -6.89 -20.14 6.60
CA GLN A 135 -6.33 -21.32 5.95
C GLN A 135 -5.72 -22.29 6.98
N GLN A 136 -5.01 -21.77 7.99
CA GLN A 136 -4.47 -22.61 9.08
C GLN A 136 -5.59 -23.23 9.93
N GLN A 137 -6.66 -22.49 10.24
CA GLN A 137 -7.77 -23.02 11.03
C GLN A 137 -8.55 -24.13 10.29
N GLN A 138 -8.68 -24.05 8.96
CA GLN A 138 -9.37 -25.07 8.16
C GLN A 138 -8.61 -26.39 8.01
N GLN A 139 -7.30 -26.42 8.28
CA GLN A 139 -6.50 -27.65 8.25
C GLN A 139 -6.45 -28.40 9.59
N THR A 140 -7.00 -27.81 10.67
CA THR A 140 -6.97 -28.41 12.02
C THR A 140 -8.32 -29.02 12.42
N VAL A 141 -9.19 -29.35 11.46
CA VAL A 141 -10.49 -30.00 11.70
C VAL A 141 -10.61 -31.32 10.96
#